data_AF-A0AAQ3NZ55-F1
#
_entry.id   AF-A0AAQ3NZ55-F1
#
_cell.length_a   1.000
_cell.length_b   1.000
_cell.length_c   1.000
_cell.angle_alpha   90.00
_cell.angle_beta   90.00
_cell.angle_gamma   90.00
#
_symmetry.space_group_name_H-M   'P 1'
#
loop_
_entity.id
_entity.type
_entity.pdbx_description
1 polymer ?
#
loop_
_entity_poly.entity_id
_entity_poly.type
_entity_poly.pdbx_seq_one_letter_code
_entity_poly.pdbx_strand_id
1 'polypeptide(L)'
;MCTLEPDVVAVRGYELRLIRCTLIPSQPLDLRQDGESLDGLINDLLNSVERGSYVEALTSEPSSSVFRFGDHDSLPLDAADQFYSELVHRAESFITDAVSNAAEQRRRAMIVMCLAVAAFLGFTQANFTGPLKGTELPKCPLCLDGSDEWENWARNQLMSAGSDLLGKFSNLQYIVFAKMLLMRMKDLRVEMGSLSWWIARVLLLQQRVLDERSSSLSDLLHVFMSEALQQFGTSELVRSYWEDSLHSSESLDIVSMLQLEAGVMEYRYGRVDSCRMHFELAEMAAGLQLSVTGVLGFRSVHQEEPKAQMVLVTNTNTSNVDDLTGTGIQTCDSNNGEGSWNLHQFETSEASDILRIPKLLENDDSKTKSQGVENGAHFTLSLTATQQAVILAYCLLIEKSSRHDELQRRMGYGTLH
;
A
#
# COMPACT_ATOMS: atom_id res chain seq x y z
N MET A 1 -28.21 20.14 -0.20
CA MET A 1 -27.89 18.72 -0.01
C MET A 1 -28.60 17.94 -1.10
N CYS A 2 -27.91 17.63 -2.19
CA CYS A 2 -28.41 16.65 -3.15
C CYS A 2 -28.22 15.28 -2.51
N THR A 3 -29.30 14.58 -2.20
CA THR A 3 -29.24 13.17 -1.79
C THR A 3 -28.67 12.36 -2.94
N LEU A 4 -27.46 11.80 -2.77
CA LEU A 4 -26.89 10.85 -3.72
C LEU A 4 -27.84 9.66 -3.88
N GLU A 5 -27.93 9.11 -5.08
CA GLU A 5 -28.73 7.90 -5.31
C GLU A 5 -28.18 6.74 -4.46
N PRO A 6 -29.04 5.93 -3.81
CA PRO A 6 -28.62 4.85 -2.91
C PRO A 6 -27.61 3.88 -3.54
N ASP A 7 -27.73 3.62 -4.86
CA ASP A 7 -26.80 2.76 -5.61
C ASP A 7 -25.38 3.33 -5.68
N VAL A 8 -25.25 4.66 -5.80
CA VAL A 8 -23.94 5.32 -5.82
C VAL A 8 -23.28 5.20 -4.45
N VAL A 9 -24.05 5.34 -3.37
CA VAL A 9 -23.54 5.19 -2.00
C VAL A 9 -23.04 3.77 -1.76
N ALA A 10 -23.79 2.75 -2.22
CA ALA A 10 -23.39 1.35 -2.09
C ALA A 10 -22.05 1.06 -2.80
N VAL A 11 -21.91 1.46 -4.07
CA VAL A 11 -20.68 1.23 -4.84
C VAL A 11 -19.48 1.95 -4.21
N ARG A 12 -19.66 3.21 -3.75
CA ARG A 12 -18.60 3.93 -3.04
C ARG A 12 -18.19 3.21 -1.74
N GLY A 13 -19.15 2.60 -1.04
CA GLY A 13 -18.86 1.75 0.12
C GLY A 13 -17.98 0.54 -0.23
N TYR A 14 -18.22 -0.09 -1.39
CA TYR A 14 -17.37 -1.18 -1.89
C TYR A 14 -15.96 -0.69 -2.26
N GLU A 15 -15.84 0.47 -2.91
CA GLU A 15 -14.53 1.10 -3.19
C GLU A 15 -13.75 1.38 -1.91
N LEU A 16 -14.42 1.89 -0.86
CA LEU A 16 -13.79 2.16 0.43
C LEU A 16 -13.24 0.88 1.06
N ARG A 17 -14.01 -0.22 1.01
CA ARG A 17 -13.55 -1.54 1.51
C ARG A 17 -12.30 -2.02 0.78
N LEU A 18 -12.24 -1.91 -0.55
CA LEU A 18 -11.03 -2.24 -1.30
C LEU A 18 -9.84 -1.38 -0.87
N ILE A 19 -10.03 -0.07 -0.73
CA ILE A 19 -8.95 0.83 -0.28
C ILE A 19 -8.46 0.43 1.12
N ARG A 20 -9.38 0.18 2.07
CA ARG A 20 -9.05 -0.25 3.45
C ARG A 20 -8.13 -1.47 3.49
N CYS A 21 -8.31 -2.44 2.59
CA CYS A 21 -7.45 -3.64 2.49
C CYS A 21 -5.95 -3.32 2.35
N THR A 22 -5.60 -2.12 1.89
CA THR A 22 -4.21 -1.68 1.69
C THR A 22 -3.71 -0.70 2.74
N LEU A 23 -4.58 -0.19 3.63
CA LEU A 23 -4.26 0.89 4.57
C LEU A 23 -4.35 0.44 6.03
N ILE A 24 -5.38 -0.34 6.37
CA ILE A 24 -5.69 -0.74 7.75
C ILE A 24 -5.88 -2.25 7.76
N PRO A 25 -5.45 -2.98 8.82
CA PRO A 25 -5.89 -4.35 9.02
C PRO A 25 -7.42 -4.38 9.17
N SER A 26 -8.14 -4.60 8.07
CA SER A 26 -9.59 -4.72 8.08
C SER A 26 -10.00 -5.90 8.96
N GLN A 27 -10.84 -5.69 9.96
CA GLN A 27 -11.59 -6.83 10.52
C GLN A 27 -12.57 -7.29 9.43
N PRO A 28 -12.58 -8.57 9.06
CA PRO A 28 -13.54 -9.07 8.07
C PRO A 28 -14.94 -8.86 8.60
N LEU A 29 -15.75 -8.10 7.86
CA LEU A 29 -17.17 -7.97 8.14
C LEU A 29 -17.85 -9.28 7.70
N ASP A 30 -18.26 -10.12 8.66
CA ASP A 30 -19.08 -11.31 8.38
C ASP A 30 -20.51 -10.89 8.03
N LEU A 31 -20.67 -10.24 6.88
CA LEU A 31 -21.96 -10.00 6.23
C LEU A 31 -22.12 -11.07 5.15
N ARG A 32 -22.67 -12.23 5.51
CA ARG A 32 -23.20 -13.18 4.53
C ARG A 32 -24.53 -12.63 4.03
N GLN A 33 -24.55 -12.09 2.83
CA GLN A 33 -25.76 -11.73 2.10
C GLN A 33 -26.07 -12.80 1.06
N ASP A 34 -27.33 -12.89 0.63
CA ASP A 34 -27.76 -13.87 -0.39
C ASP A 34 -26.95 -13.69 -1.69
N GLY A 35 -26.20 -14.75 -2.05
CA GLY A 35 -25.26 -14.78 -3.17
C GLY A 35 -25.89 -14.74 -4.57
N GLU A 36 -27.22 -14.59 -4.68
CA GLU A 36 -27.91 -14.47 -5.97
C GLU A 36 -27.93 -13.03 -6.50
N SER A 37 -27.62 -12.02 -5.67
CA SER A 37 -27.57 -10.61 -6.09
C SER A 37 -26.15 -10.16 -6.45
N LEU A 38 -26.00 -9.18 -7.36
CA LEU A 38 -24.69 -8.59 -7.66
C LEU A 38 -23.99 -8.04 -6.41
N ASP A 39 -24.75 -7.45 -5.49
CA ASP A 39 -24.21 -6.94 -4.22
C ASP A 39 -23.67 -8.09 -3.33
N GLY A 40 -24.34 -9.24 -3.33
CA GLY A 40 -23.84 -10.48 -2.70
C GLY A 40 -22.51 -10.94 -3.31
N LEU A 41 -22.44 -11.02 -4.64
CA LEU A 41 -21.22 -11.39 -5.37
C LEU A 41 -20.05 -10.43 -5.10
N ILE A 42 -20.31 -9.12 -5.06
CA ILE A 42 -19.29 -8.12 -4.72
C ILE A 42 -18.80 -8.32 -3.28
N ASN A 43 -19.71 -8.53 -2.33
CA ASN A 43 -19.35 -8.76 -0.93
C ASN A 43 -18.50 -10.03 -0.75
N ASP A 44 -18.82 -11.13 -1.45
CA ASP A 44 -18.03 -12.36 -1.40
C ASP A 44 -16.60 -12.18 -1.94
N LEU A 45 -16.46 -11.42 -3.04
CA LEU A 45 -15.15 -11.03 -3.57
C LEU A 45 -14.37 -10.16 -2.59
N LEU A 46 -15.00 -9.11 -2.05
CA LEU A 46 -14.37 -8.22 -1.06
C LEU A 46 -13.92 -8.99 0.17
N ASN A 47 -14.76 -9.88 0.70
CA ASN A 47 -14.44 -10.73 1.83
C ASN A 47 -13.22 -11.63 1.55
N SER A 48 -13.10 -12.14 0.31
CA SER A 48 -11.96 -12.96 -0.12
C SER A 48 -10.67 -12.12 -0.21
N VAL A 49 -10.77 -10.91 -0.77
CA VAL A 49 -9.64 -9.95 -0.86
C VAL A 49 -9.18 -9.49 0.53
N GLU A 50 -10.10 -9.12 1.42
CA GLU A 50 -9.82 -8.69 2.80
C GLU A 50 -9.11 -9.78 3.61
N ARG A 51 -9.44 -11.05 3.38
CA ARG A 51 -8.79 -12.21 4.01
C ARG A 51 -7.46 -12.61 3.36
N GLY A 52 -7.02 -11.90 2.32
CA GLY A 52 -5.84 -12.26 1.53
C GLY A 52 -5.98 -13.57 0.76
N SER A 53 -7.21 -14.04 0.51
CA SER A 53 -7.53 -15.27 -0.23
C SER A 53 -7.76 -14.93 -1.71
N TYR A 54 -6.73 -14.40 -2.36
CA TYR A 54 -6.83 -13.86 -3.71
C TYR A 54 -7.14 -14.92 -4.78
N VAL A 55 -6.61 -16.13 -4.61
CA VAL A 55 -6.91 -17.25 -5.53
C VAL A 55 -8.39 -17.62 -5.45
N GLU A 56 -8.96 -17.68 -4.25
CA GLU A 56 -10.40 -17.95 -4.06
C GLU A 56 -11.26 -16.90 -4.75
N ALA A 57 -10.89 -15.62 -4.64
CA ALA A 57 -11.56 -14.54 -5.36
C ALA A 57 -11.52 -14.75 -6.89
N LEU A 58 -10.36 -15.12 -7.43
CA LEU A 58 -10.15 -15.30 -8.87
C LEU A 58 -10.79 -16.59 -9.43
N THR A 59 -11.04 -17.60 -8.60
CA THR A 59 -11.71 -18.85 -9.00
C THR A 59 -13.17 -18.92 -8.56
N SER A 60 -13.73 -17.82 -8.06
CA SER A 60 -15.09 -17.76 -7.54
C SER A 60 -16.15 -17.78 -8.66
N GLU A 61 -17.41 -17.99 -8.28
CA GLU A 61 -18.57 -17.88 -9.19
C GLU A 61 -18.61 -16.52 -9.94
N PRO A 62 -18.41 -15.35 -9.29
CA PRO A 62 -18.32 -14.07 -9.99
C PRO A 62 -17.29 -14.04 -11.12
N SER A 63 -16.12 -14.66 -10.91
CA SER A 63 -15.07 -14.78 -11.94
C SER A 63 -15.56 -15.61 -13.14
N SER A 64 -16.26 -16.70 -12.86
CA SER A 64 -16.86 -17.55 -13.91
C SER A 64 -17.95 -16.83 -14.69
N SER A 65 -18.74 -16.00 -14.02
CA SER A 65 -19.75 -15.15 -14.64
C SER A 65 -19.13 -14.05 -15.54
N VAL A 66 -18.02 -13.43 -15.12
CA VAL A 66 -17.30 -12.42 -15.92
C VAL A 66 -16.62 -13.04 -17.15
N PHE A 67 -15.90 -14.15 -16.96
CA PHE A 67 -15.07 -14.73 -18.02
C PHE A 67 -15.74 -15.87 -18.80
N ARG A 68 -16.99 -16.23 -18.47
CA ARG A 68 -17.82 -17.23 -19.17
C ARG A 68 -17.11 -18.57 -19.41
N PHE A 69 -16.51 -19.15 -18.37
CA PHE A 69 -15.81 -20.45 -18.47
C PHE A 69 -16.73 -21.64 -18.81
N GLY A 70 -18.06 -21.46 -18.78
CA GLY A 70 -19.06 -22.49 -19.08
C GLY A 70 -19.69 -22.42 -20.48
N ASP A 71 -19.43 -21.37 -21.26
CA ASP A 71 -19.93 -21.29 -22.63
C ASP A 71 -19.08 -22.19 -23.56
N HIS A 72 -19.73 -22.81 -24.54
CA HIS A 72 -19.11 -23.74 -25.50
C HIS A 72 -18.01 -23.10 -26.40
N ASP A 73 -17.68 -21.83 -26.19
CA ASP A 73 -16.59 -21.14 -26.87
C ASP A 73 -15.25 -21.48 -26.20
N SER A 74 -14.55 -22.44 -26.81
CA SER A 74 -13.19 -22.82 -26.43
C SER A 74 -12.29 -21.58 -26.40
N LEU A 75 -11.76 -21.25 -25.21
CA LEU A 75 -10.75 -20.21 -25.06
C LEU A 75 -9.52 -20.57 -25.93
N PRO A 76 -8.92 -19.59 -26.63
CA PRO A 76 -7.69 -19.82 -27.37
C PRO A 76 -6.56 -20.12 -26.38
N LEU A 77 -6.25 -21.41 -26.18
CA LEU A 77 -5.23 -21.89 -25.25
C LEU A 77 -3.81 -21.84 -25.84
N ASP A 78 -3.70 -21.65 -27.16
CA ASP A 78 -2.43 -21.78 -27.87
C ASP A 78 -1.53 -20.52 -27.74
N ALA A 79 -2.10 -19.36 -27.40
CA ALA A 79 -1.35 -18.11 -27.28
C ALA A 79 -1.85 -17.25 -26.11
N ALA A 80 -0.95 -16.96 -25.16
CA ALA A 80 -1.24 -16.12 -23.99
C ALA A 80 -1.85 -14.76 -24.37
N ASP A 81 -1.34 -14.13 -25.43
CA ASP A 81 -1.82 -12.82 -25.89
C ASP A 81 -3.30 -12.85 -26.29
N GLN A 82 -3.70 -13.87 -27.05
CA GLN A 82 -5.10 -14.05 -27.48
C GLN A 82 -5.97 -14.44 -26.29
N PHE A 83 -5.46 -15.31 -25.42
CA PHE A 83 -6.14 -15.73 -24.21
C PHE A 83 -6.49 -14.54 -23.30
N TYR A 84 -5.49 -13.74 -22.91
CA TYR A 84 -5.71 -12.58 -22.03
C TYR A 84 -6.51 -11.46 -22.72
N SER A 85 -6.34 -11.26 -24.02
CA SER A 85 -7.16 -10.31 -24.78
C SER A 85 -8.63 -10.71 -24.81
N GLU A 86 -8.92 -12.00 -24.97
CA GLU A 86 -10.28 -12.53 -24.93
C GLU A 86 -10.89 -12.38 -23.53
N LEU A 87 -10.14 -12.65 -22.45
CA LEU A 87 -10.63 -12.43 -21.09
C LEU A 87 -10.98 -10.96 -20.83
N VAL A 88 -10.16 -10.03 -21.33
CA VAL A 88 -10.42 -8.60 -21.21
C VAL A 88 -11.65 -8.19 -22.04
N HIS A 89 -11.81 -8.76 -23.23
CA HIS A 89 -13.00 -8.56 -24.06
C HIS A 89 -14.28 -9.09 -23.38
N ARG A 90 -14.22 -10.26 -22.74
CA ARG A 90 -15.34 -10.80 -21.94
C ARG A 90 -15.67 -9.92 -20.74
N ALA A 91 -14.67 -9.40 -20.04
CA ALA A 91 -14.87 -8.45 -18.95
C ALA A 91 -15.48 -7.13 -19.43
N GLU A 92 -15.05 -6.62 -20.59
CA GLU A 92 -15.66 -5.47 -21.24
C GLU A 92 -17.13 -5.73 -21.58
N SER A 93 -17.43 -6.84 -22.29
CA SER A 93 -18.81 -7.24 -22.61
C SER A 93 -19.65 -7.37 -21.34
N PHE A 94 -19.13 -7.99 -20.28
CA PHE A 94 -19.82 -8.12 -19.00
C PHE A 94 -20.24 -6.75 -18.43
N ILE A 95 -19.34 -5.76 -18.43
CA ILE A 95 -19.62 -4.39 -17.99
C ILE A 95 -20.62 -3.71 -18.93
N THR A 96 -20.43 -3.83 -20.25
CA THR A 96 -21.25 -3.13 -21.23
C THR A 96 -22.63 -3.74 -21.43
N ASP A 97 -22.83 -5.04 -21.23
CA ASP A 97 -24.12 -5.73 -21.42
C ASP A 97 -25.24 -5.12 -20.55
N ALA A 98 -24.89 -4.35 -19.52
CA ALA A 98 -25.79 -3.56 -18.69
C ALA A 98 -26.10 -2.14 -19.23
N VAL A 99 -25.95 -1.86 -20.53
CA VAL A 99 -26.07 -0.49 -21.12
C VAL A 99 -27.31 0.28 -20.64
N SER A 100 -28.43 -0.41 -20.40
CA SER A 100 -29.70 0.23 -20.02
C SER A 100 -29.83 0.57 -18.53
N ASN A 101 -28.89 0.16 -17.67
CA ASN A 101 -28.92 0.42 -16.23
C ASN A 101 -27.53 0.81 -15.70
N ALA A 102 -27.32 2.11 -15.47
CA ALA A 102 -26.06 2.64 -14.96
C ALA A 102 -25.67 2.09 -13.57
N ALA A 103 -26.65 1.79 -12.71
CA ALA A 103 -26.39 1.22 -11.39
C ALA A 103 -25.89 -0.23 -11.47
N GLU A 104 -26.49 -1.03 -12.35
CA GLU A 104 -26.03 -2.39 -12.67
C GLU A 104 -24.63 -2.36 -13.27
N GLN A 105 -24.39 -1.47 -14.24
CA GLN A 105 -23.08 -1.32 -14.88
C GLN A 105 -21.97 -1.01 -13.86
N ARG A 106 -22.23 -0.12 -12.89
CA ARG A 106 -21.27 0.18 -11.82
C ARG A 106 -20.97 -1.03 -10.94
N ARG A 107 -22.00 -1.81 -10.56
CA ARG A 107 -21.81 -3.06 -9.79
C ARG A 107 -20.98 -4.09 -10.55
N ARG A 108 -21.26 -4.28 -11.84
CA ARG A 108 -20.46 -5.17 -12.69
C ARG A 108 -19.02 -4.69 -12.83
N ALA A 109 -18.81 -3.40 -12.98
CA ALA A 109 -17.48 -2.83 -13.00
C ALA A 109 -16.76 -3.00 -11.65
N MET A 110 -17.47 -2.91 -10.52
CA MET A 110 -16.93 -3.20 -9.19
C MET A 110 -16.45 -4.66 -9.07
N ILE A 111 -17.20 -5.63 -9.62
CA ILE A 111 -16.78 -7.05 -9.68
C ILE A 111 -15.46 -7.18 -10.44
N VAL A 112 -15.36 -6.58 -11.63
CA VAL A 112 -14.12 -6.62 -12.43
C VAL A 112 -12.96 -5.93 -11.72
N MET A 113 -13.21 -4.81 -11.01
CA MET A 113 -12.20 -4.15 -10.19
C MET A 113 -11.71 -5.06 -9.06
N CYS A 114 -12.60 -5.72 -8.32
CA CYS A 114 -12.25 -6.66 -7.26
C CYS A 114 -11.35 -7.79 -7.79
N LEU A 115 -11.68 -8.37 -8.96
CA LEU A 115 -10.87 -9.41 -9.59
C LEU A 115 -9.49 -8.89 -10.01
N ALA A 116 -9.43 -7.70 -10.60
CA ALA A 116 -8.16 -7.08 -10.98
C ALA A 116 -7.28 -6.76 -9.75
N VAL A 117 -7.88 -6.24 -8.68
CA VAL A 117 -7.20 -5.97 -7.40
C VAL A 117 -6.75 -7.28 -6.73
N ALA A 118 -7.56 -8.34 -6.76
CA ALA A 118 -7.15 -9.65 -6.27
C ALA A 118 -5.93 -10.19 -7.04
N ALA A 119 -5.90 -10.06 -8.36
CA ALA A 119 -4.73 -10.45 -9.15
C ALA A 119 -3.49 -9.62 -8.78
N PHE A 120 -3.64 -8.29 -8.68
CA PHE A 120 -2.55 -7.39 -8.28
C PHE A 120 -1.99 -7.70 -6.88
N LEU A 121 -2.87 -7.88 -5.89
CA LEU A 121 -2.46 -8.17 -4.52
C LEU A 121 -1.90 -9.59 -4.39
N GLY A 122 -2.40 -10.56 -5.15
CA GLY A 122 -1.80 -11.89 -5.27
C GLY A 122 -0.36 -11.85 -5.78
N PHE A 123 -0.09 -11.08 -6.84
CA PHE A 123 1.27 -10.86 -7.32
C PHE A 123 2.16 -10.21 -6.25
N THR A 124 1.64 -9.18 -5.58
CA THR A 124 2.35 -8.44 -4.53
C THR A 124 2.72 -9.36 -3.37
N GLN A 125 1.77 -10.20 -2.94
CA GLN A 125 1.97 -11.16 -1.87
C GLN A 125 3.06 -12.18 -2.22
N ALA A 126 2.99 -12.76 -3.43
CA ALA A 126 3.93 -13.78 -3.87
C ALA A 126 5.38 -13.26 -3.96
N ASN A 127 5.58 -11.99 -4.31
CA ASN A 127 6.90 -11.45 -4.65
C ASN A 127 7.49 -10.46 -3.63
N PHE A 128 6.68 -9.83 -2.77
CA PHE A 128 7.15 -8.76 -1.88
C PHE A 128 6.86 -8.98 -0.40
N THR A 129 5.73 -9.59 -0.04
CA THR A 129 5.37 -9.79 1.38
C THR A 129 5.53 -11.24 1.84
N GLY A 130 5.69 -12.18 0.90
CA GLY A 130 5.79 -13.62 1.17
C GLY A 130 4.42 -14.31 1.32
N PRO A 131 4.37 -15.64 1.14
CA PRO A 131 3.12 -16.41 1.24
C PRO A 131 2.64 -16.49 2.69
N LEU A 132 1.38 -16.13 2.95
CA LEU A 132 0.83 -16.13 4.31
C LEU A 132 0.61 -17.53 4.90
N LYS A 133 0.52 -18.58 4.06
CA LYS A 133 0.18 -19.95 4.49
C LYS A 133 1.03 -21.05 3.84
N GLY A 134 2.11 -20.70 3.15
CA GLY A 134 2.93 -21.66 2.38
C GLY A 134 2.23 -22.24 1.14
N THR A 135 1.00 -21.81 0.82
CA THR A 135 0.33 -22.13 -0.43
C THR A 135 0.96 -21.32 -1.55
N GLU A 136 1.60 -21.99 -2.50
CA GLU A 136 2.10 -21.36 -3.71
C GLU A 136 0.92 -20.86 -4.56
N LEU A 137 1.06 -19.66 -5.13
CA LEU A 137 0.08 -19.16 -6.10
C LEU A 137 0.10 -20.07 -7.34
N PRO A 138 -1.07 -20.44 -7.89
CA PRO A 138 -1.17 -21.09 -9.19
C PRO A 138 -0.42 -20.28 -10.25
N LYS A 139 0.12 -20.96 -11.27
CA LYS A 139 0.85 -20.29 -12.36
C LYS A 139 -0.02 -19.30 -13.15
N CYS A 140 -1.30 -19.62 -13.29
CA CYS A 140 -2.28 -18.77 -13.97
C CYS A 140 -3.25 -18.16 -12.93
N PRO A 141 -3.58 -16.86 -13.01
CA PRO A 141 -4.57 -16.19 -12.16
C PRO A 141 -5.91 -16.93 -12.02
N LEU A 142 -6.32 -17.62 -13.07
CA LEU A 142 -7.62 -18.29 -13.17
C LEU A 142 -7.51 -19.82 -12.97
N CYS A 143 -6.38 -20.31 -12.45
CA CYS A 143 -6.10 -21.73 -12.20
C CYS A 143 -6.23 -22.65 -13.42
N LEU A 144 -6.09 -22.11 -14.64
CA LEU A 144 -5.93 -22.88 -15.86
C LEU A 144 -4.48 -23.40 -15.96
N ASP A 145 -4.23 -24.34 -16.86
CA ASP A 145 -2.89 -24.88 -17.14
C ASP A 145 -1.95 -23.76 -17.61
N GLY A 146 -1.29 -23.11 -16.65
CA GLY A 146 -0.33 -22.04 -16.90
C GLY A 146 0.97 -22.61 -17.43
N SER A 147 1.26 -22.37 -18.71
CA SER A 147 2.53 -22.73 -19.35
C SER A 147 3.65 -21.78 -18.94
N ASP A 148 4.89 -22.27 -18.88
CA ASP A 148 6.08 -21.43 -18.72
C ASP A 148 6.22 -20.43 -19.89
N GLU A 149 5.63 -20.74 -21.05
CA GLU A 149 5.54 -19.82 -22.19
C GLU A 149 4.69 -18.58 -21.90
N TRP A 150 3.61 -18.74 -21.12
CA TRP A 150 2.72 -17.63 -20.74
C TRP A 150 3.40 -16.72 -19.72
N GLU A 151 4.21 -17.30 -18.84
CA GLU A 151 5.06 -16.54 -17.93
C GLU A 151 6.12 -15.72 -18.69
N ASN A 152 6.72 -16.31 -19.73
CA ASN A 152 7.61 -15.59 -20.64
C ASN A 152 6.90 -14.48 -21.42
N TRP A 153 5.66 -14.70 -21.87
CA TRP A 153 4.85 -13.64 -22.47
C TRP A 153 4.61 -12.50 -21.47
N ALA A 154 4.22 -12.82 -20.23
CA ALA A 154 3.97 -11.80 -19.20
C ALA A 154 5.24 -11.00 -18.86
N ARG A 155 6.39 -11.68 -18.81
CA ARG A 155 7.71 -11.03 -18.70
C ARG A 155 7.93 -10.03 -19.85
N ASN A 156 7.70 -10.44 -21.09
CA ASN A 156 7.84 -9.56 -22.25
C ASN A 156 6.88 -8.36 -22.20
N GLN A 157 5.64 -8.58 -21.73
CA GLN A 157 4.67 -7.49 -21.53
C GLN A 157 5.17 -6.44 -20.52
N LEU A 158 5.78 -6.85 -19.41
CA LEU A 158 6.36 -5.91 -18.44
C LEU A 158 7.59 -5.18 -18.98
N MET A 159 8.48 -5.91 -19.68
CA MET A 159 9.72 -5.38 -20.24
C MET A 159 9.50 -4.51 -21.49
N SER A 160 8.32 -4.56 -22.12
CA SER A 160 7.93 -3.68 -23.23
C SER A 160 8.04 -2.19 -22.89
N ALA A 161 8.11 -1.84 -21.60
CA ALA A 161 8.41 -0.52 -21.08
C ALA A 161 9.86 -0.06 -21.31
N GLY A 162 10.70 -0.88 -21.93
CA GLY A 162 12.07 -0.57 -22.35
C GLY A 162 13.18 -0.96 -21.38
N SER A 163 12.90 -1.87 -20.43
CA SER A 163 13.88 -2.30 -19.43
C SER A 163 13.67 -3.76 -19.02
N ASP A 164 14.73 -4.42 -18.57
CA ASP A 164 14.71 -5.77 -18.01
C ASP A 164 14.13 -5.78 -16.58
N LEU A 165 13.86 -6.97 -16.05
CA LEU A 165 13.40 -7.12 -14.67
C LEU A 165 14.57 -7.01 -13.66
N LEU A 166 14.36 -6.27 -12.58
CA LEU A 166 15.22 -6.13 -11.39
C LEU A 166 15.20 -7.39 -10.50
N GLY A 167 15.26 -8.58 -11.10
CA GLY A 167 15.32 -9.84 -10.37
C GLY A 167 14.40 -10.94 -10.88
N LYS A 168 14.29 -11.98 -10.05
CA LYS A 168 13.45 -13.15 -10.32
C LYS A 168 12.10 -12.94 -9.67
N PHE A 169 11.10 -12.68 -10.49
CA PHE A 169 9.70 -12.61 -10.10
C PHE A 169 8.96 -13.82 -10.66
N SER A 170 7.97 -14.29 -9.91
CA SER A 170 7.08 -15.39 -10.27
C SER A 170 5.64 -14.89 -10.42
N ASN A 171 4.85 -15.61 -11.21
CA ASN A 171 3.44 -15.33 -11.43
C ASN A 171 3.21 -13.93 -12.03
N LEU A 172 4.08 -13.51 -12.95
CA LEU A 172 4.04 -12.22 -13.65
C LEU A 172 2.72 -12.01 -14.40
N GLN A 173 2.07 -13.09 -14.82
CA GLN A 173 0.73 -13.08 -15.41
C GLN A 173 -0.30 -12.32 -14.57
N TYR A 174 -0.20 -12.35 -13.23
CA TYR A 174 -1.13 -11.69 -12.32
C TYR A 174 -1.10 -10.16 -12.44
N ILE A 175 0.10 -9.56 -12.44
CA ILE A 175 0.23 -8.09 -12.56
C ILE A 175 -0.10 -7.62 -13.98
N VAL A 176 0.25 -8.39 -15.02
CA VAL A 176 -0.13 -8.08 -16.41
C VAL A 176 -1.65 -8.12 -16.57
N PHE A 177 -2.30 -9.16 -16.04
CA PHE A 177 -3.75 -9.30 -16.12
C PHE A 177 -4.48 -8.17 -15.37
N ALA A 178 -4.06 -7.86 -14.13
CA ALA A 178 -4.60 -6.74 -13.37
C ALA A 178 -4.48 -5.41 -14.13
N LYS A 179 -3.32 -5.15 -14.74
CA LYS A 179 -3.10 -3.96 -15.57
C LYS A 179 -4.06 -3.92 -16.75
N MET A 180 -4.20 -5.01 -17.50
CA MET A 180 -5.06 -5.06 -18.68
C MET A 180 -6.54 -4.78 -18.33
N LEU A 181 -7.05 -5.39 -17.24
CA LEU A 181 -8.42 -5.16 -16.77
C LEU A 181 -8.64 -3.69 -16.36
N LEU A 182 -7.80 -3.15 -15.48
CA LEU A 182 -7.98 -1.78 -14.98
C LEU A 182 -7.83 -0.73 -16.10
N MET A 183 -6.86 -0.91 -17.00
CA MET A 183 -6.70 -0.02 -18.16
C MET A 183 -7.93 -0.08 -19.08
N ARG A 184 -8.46 -1.29 -19.35
CA ARG A 184 -9.67 -1.43 -20.15
C ARG A 184 -10.87 -0.74 -19.50
N MET A 185 -11.02 -0.87 -18.18
CA MET A 185 -12.09 -0.16 -17.45
C MET A 185 -11.96 1.35 -17.56
N LYS A 186 -10.73 1.88 -17.56
CA LYS A 186 -10.47 3.31 -17.79
C LYS A 186 -10.83 3.73 -19.22
N ASP A 187 -10.51 2.92 -20.23
CA ASP A 187 -10.87 3.17 -21.63
C ASP A 187 -12.38 3.22 -21.84
N LEU A 188 -13.12 2.36 -21.12
CA LEU A 188 -14.58 2.35 -21.04
C LEU A 188 -15.16 3.53 -20.25
N ARG A 189 -14.30 4.38 -19.66
CA ARG A 189 -14.68 5.55 -18.84
C ARG A 189 -15.59 5.19 -17.69
N VAL A 190 -15.37 4.03 -17.06
CA VAL A 190 -16.10 3.63 -15.87
C VAL A 190 -15.91 4.68 -14.77
N GLU A 191 -17.02 5.19 -14.25
CA GLU A 191 -17.04 6.18 -13.17
C GLU A 191 -16.81 5.51 -11.80
N MET A 192 -15.55 5.27 -11.45
CA MET A 192 -15.14 4.86 -10.10
C MET A 192 -13.99 5.75 -9.62
N GLY A 193 -14.15 6.34 -8.43
CA GLY A 193 -13.21 7.33 -7.92
C GLY A 193 -11.83 6.73 -7.65
N SER A 194 -11.80 5.49 -7.17
CA SER A 194 -10.56 4.78 -6.83
C SER A 194 -9.83 4.15 -8.03
N LEU A 195 -10.42 4.16 -9.24
CA LEU A 195 -9.87 3.47 -10.41
C LEU A 195 -8.46 3.97 -10.79
N SER A 196 -8.29 5.28 -10.93
CA SER A 196 -6.99 5.86 -11.28
C SER A 196 -5.92 5.59 -10.22
N TRP A 197 -6.32 5.52 -8.95
CA TRP A 197 -5.41 5.19 -7.87
C TRP A 197 -4.95 3.72 -7.96
N TRP A 198 -5.86 2.78 -8.23
CA TRP A 198 -5.50 1.37 -8.45
C TRP A 198 -4.60 1.19 -9.68
N ILE A 199 -4.88 1.90 -10.78
CA ILE A 199 -4.00 1.89 -11.95
C ILE A 199 -2.61 2.42 -11.58
N ALA A 200 -2.53 3.54 -10.86
CA ALA A 200 -1.25 4.09 -10.42
C ALA A 200 -0.46 3.10 -9.55
N ARG A 201 -1.12 2.36 -8.64
CA ARG A 201 -0.48 1.32 -7.82
C ARG A 201 0.08 0.18 -8.66
N VAL A 202 -0.67 -0.31 -9.65
CA VAL A 202 -0.19 -1.35 -10.58
C VAL A 202 1.02 -0.86 -11.38
N LEU A 203 0.97 0.37 -11.92
CA LEU A 203 2.08 0.94 -12.69
C LEU A 203 3.31 1.22 -11.81
N LEU A 204 3.11 1.64 -10.55
CA LEU A 204 4.21 1.88 -9.61
C LEU A 204 4.90 0.57 -9.25
N LEU A 205 4.13 -0.51 -9.06
CA LEU A 205 4.69 -1.84 -8.84
C LEU A 205 5.38 -2.38 -10.11
N GLN A 206 4.82 -2.13 -11.30
CA GLN A 206 5.51 -2.43 -12.57
C GLN A 206 6.87 -1.70 -12.63
N GLN A 207 6.92 -0.41 -12.31
CA GLN A 207 8.18 0.34 -12.29
C GLN A 207 9.17 -0.15 -11.20
N ARG A 208 8.66 -0.78 -10.14
CA ARG A 208 9.49 -1.39 -9.08
C ARG A 208 10.12 -2.71 -9.50
N VAL A 209 9.47 -3.49 -10.37
CA VAL A 209 10.02 -4.75 -10.88
C VAL A 209 10.99 -4.56 -12.05
N LEU A 210 11.02 -3.38 -12.67
CA LEU A 210 11.97 -3.03 -13.73
C LEU A 210 13.28 -2.50 -13.16
N ASP A 211 14.39 -2.83 -13.84
CA ASP A 211 15.73 -2.38 -13.47
C ASP A 211 15.85 -0.86 -13.63
N GLU A 212 15.62 -0.38 -14.85
CA GLU A 212 15.69 1.03 -15.21
C GLU A 212 14.33 1.75 -15.10
N ARG A 213 14.40 3.07 -15.06
CA ARG A 213 13.23 3.96 -15.08
C ARG A 213 12.65 4.01 -16.48
N SER A 214 11.35 3.75 -16.62
CA SER A 214 10.64 3.86 -17.89
C SER A 214 9.95 5.21 -18.00
N SER A 215 10.26 5.97 -19.05
CA SER A 215 9.59 7.26 -19.32
C SER A 215 8.11 7.10 -19.63
N SER A 216 7.73 6.06 -20.37
CA SER A 216 6.32 5.80 -20.71
C SER A 216 5.50 5.44 -19.48
N LEU A 217 6.07 4.68 -18.53
CA LEU A 217 5.42 4.45 -17.23
C LEU A 217 5.36 5.73 -16.40
N SER A 218 6.40 6.56 -16.42
CA SER A 218 6.41 7.86 -15.73
C SER A 218 5.24 8.74 -16.18
N ASP A 219 5.06 8.89 -17.49
CA ASP A 219 4.01 9.72 -18.06
C ASP A 219 2.62 9.25 -17.63
N LEU A 220 2.36 7.94 -17.73
CA LEU A 220 1.09 7.34 -17.27
C LEU A 220 0.90 7.49 -15.77
N LEU A 221 1.94 7.25 -14.98
CA LEU A 221 1.89 7.39 -13.52
C LEU A 221 1.50 8.81 -13.10
N HIS A 222 2.05 9.83 -13.76
CA HIS A 222 1.64 11.20 -13.49
C HIS A 222 0.18 11.47 -13.78
N VAL A 223 -0.33 10.99 -14.91
CA VAL A 223 -1.73 11.17 -15.28
C VAL A 223 -2.61 10.56 -14.21
N PHE A 224 -2.42 9.28 -13.90
CA PHE A 224 -3.29 8.56 -12.97
C PHE A 224 -3.12 8.99 -11.51
N MET A 225 -1.89 9.30 -11.07
CA MET A 225 -1.65 9.81 -9.72
C MET A 225 -2.23 11.22 -9.56
N SER A 226 -2.15 12.08 -10.59
CA SER A 226 -2.77 13.41 -10.55
C SER A 226 -4.29 13.31 -10.46
N GLU A 227 -4.92 12.40 -11.22
CA GLU A 227 -6.35 12.13 -11.11
C GLU A 227 -6.73 11.62 -9.70
N ALA A 228 -5.94 10.71 -9.13
CA ALA A 228 -6.16 10.22 -7.76
C ALA A 228 -6.04 11.34 -6.72
N LEU A 229 -5.04 12.21 -6.84
CA LEU A 229 -4.84 13.39 -5.97
C LEU A 229 -5.95 14.42 -6.13
N GLN A 230 -6.48 14.62 -7.34
CA GLN A 230 -7.65 15.48 -7.55
C GLN A 230 -8.91 14.91 -6.87
N GLN A 231 -9.02 13.58 -6.79
CA GLN A 231 -10.16 12.90 -6.20
C GLN A 231 -10.06 12.77 -4.67
N PHE A 232 -8.87 12.54 -4.12
CA PHE A 232 -8.67 12.14 -2.72
C PHE A 232 -7.48 12.85 -2.03
N GLY A 233 -6.90 13.89 -2.63
CA GLY A 233 -5.67 14.53 -2.14
C GLY A 233 -5.85 15.38 -0.88
N THR A 234 -7.08 15.68 -0.46
CA THR A 234 -7.38 16.39 0.79
C THR A 234 -8.47 15.68 1.59
N SER A 235 -8.52 15.96 2.89
CA SER A 235 -9.49 15.31 3.76
C SER A 235 -10.93 15.70 3.45
N GLU A 236 -11.15 16.91 2.92
CA GLU A 236 -12.46 17.39 2.48
C GLU A 236 -12.95 16.61 1.27
N LEU A 237 -12.07 16.34 0.29
CA LEU A 237 -12.40 15.55 -0.90
C LEU A 237 -12.77 14.11 -0.52
N VAL A 238 -11.98 13.48 0.33
CA VAL A 238 -12.24 12.14 0.85
C VAL A 238 -13.57 12.06 1.59
N ARG A 239 -13.85 13.02 2.49
CA ARG A 239 -15.14 13.11 3.19
C ARG A 239 -16.31 13.39 2.26
N SER A 240 -16.12 14.20 1.24
CA SER A 240 -17.18 14.51 0.26
C SER A 240 -17.54 13.30 -0.60
N TYR A 241 -16.60 12.37 -0.80
CA TYR A 241 -16.82 11.19 -1.61
C TYR A 241 -17.50 10.07 -0.82
N TRP A 242 -16.97 9.71 0.36
CA TRP A 242 -17.47 8.58 1.16
C TRP A 242 -18.43 8.94 2.29
N GLU A 243 -18.61 10.23 2.59
CA GLU A 243 -19.57 10.76 3.56
C GLU A 243 -19.55 9.99 4.90
N ASP A 244 -20.70 9.48 5.33
CA ASP A 244 -20.90 8.81 6.63
C ASP A 244 -20.26 7.40 6.70
N SER A 245 -19.66 6.90 5.62
CA SER A 245 -19.05 5.56 5.58
C SER A 245 -17.65 5.51 6.24
N LEU A 246 -17.06 6.67 6.53
CA LEU A 246 -15.71 6.79 7.08
C LEU A 246 -15.71 6.70 8.61
N HIS A 247 -14.71 6.02 9.15
CA HIS A 247 -14.43 6.03 10.59
C HIS A 247 -13.73 7.34 11.02
N SER A 248 -13.67 7.57 12.34
CA SER A 248 -12.87 8.67 12.90
C SER A 248 -11.42 8.57 12.39
N SER A 249 -10.81 9.72 12.07
CA SER A 249 -9.47 9.90 11.46
C SER A 249 -9.17 9.21 10.12
N GLU A 250 -10.01 8.30 9.63
CA GLU A 250 -9.73 7.51 8.43
C GLU A 250 -9.52 8.36 7.16
N SER A 251 -10.22 9.50 7.07
CA SER A 251 -10.03 10.40 5.93
C SER A 251 -8.61 10.94 5.84
N LEU A 252 -7.95 11.15 6.98
CA LEU A 252 -6.57 11.60 7.05
C LEU A 252 -5.58 10.47 6.75
N ASP A 253 -5.88 9.24 7.18
CA ASP A 253 -5.08 8.06 6.82
C ASP A 253 -5.05 7.82 5.30
N ILE A 254 -6.22 7.93 4.64
CA ILE A 254 -6.34 7.82 3.18
C ILE A 254 -5.50 8.90 2.48
N VAL A 255 -5.63 10.16 2.90
CA VAL A 255 -4.85 11.27 2.33
C VAL A 255 -3.35 11.03 2.56
N SER A 256 -2.96 10.66 3.77
CA SER A 256 -1.56 10.41 4.12
C SER A 256 -0.94 9.36 3.21
N MET A 257 -1.63 8.23 3.01
CA MET A 257 -1.13 7.13 2.19
C MET A 257 -1.13 7.45 0.70
N LEU A 258 -2.11 8.19 0.18
CA LEU A 258 -2.08 8.66 -1.21
C LEU A 258 -0.90 9.61 -1.45
N GLN A 259 -0.68 10.57 -0.54
CA GLN A 259 0.46 11.49 -0.61
C GLN A 259 1.79 10.73 -0.48
N LEU A 260 1.85 9.71 0.37
CA LEU A 260 3.01 8.84 0.51
C LEU A 260 3.34 8.12 -0.80
N GLU A 261 2.35 7.51 -1.44
CA GLU A 261 2.50 6.82 -2.73
C GLU A 261 2.93 7.78 -3.85
N ALA A 262 2.37 9.00 -3.89
CA ALA A 262 2.81 10.05 -4.80
C ALA A 262 4.27 10.44 -4.54
N GLY A 263 4.68 10.61 -3.29
CA GLY A 263 6.06 10.91 -2.93
C GLY A 263 7.04 9.79 -3.31
N VAL A 264 6.65 8.52 -3.11
CA VAL A 264 7.46 7.35 -3.53
C VAL A 264 7.60 7.28 -5.05
N MET A 265 6.54 7.60 -5.80
CA MET A 265 6.59 7.73 -7.26
C MET A 265 7.62 8.80 -7.68
N GLU A 266 7.52 10.01 -7.11
CA GLU A 266 8.43 11.13 -7.42
C GLU A 266 9.90 10.77 -7.07
N TYR A 267 10.10 10.14 -5.93
CA TYR A 267 11.41 9.64 -5.51
C TYR A 267 11.98 8.62 -6.51
N ARG A 268 11.16 7.66 -6.97
CA ARG A 268 11.59 6.64 -7.93
C ARG A 268 12.10 7.27 -9.22
N TYR A 269 11.54 8.40 -9.65
CA TYR A 269 11.98 9.16 -10.84
C TYR A 269 13.01 10.27 -10.55
N GLY A 270 13.50 10.38 -9.31
CA GLY A 270 14.55 11.33 -8.94
C GLY A 270 14.08 12.78 -8.78
N ARG A 271 12.78 13.03 -8.65
CA ARG A 271 12.22 14.38 -8.39
C ARG A 271 12.14 14.63 -6.88
N VAL A 272 13.29 14.92 -6.29
CA VAL A 272 13.47 15.02 -4.83
C VAL A 272 12.61 16.13 -4.21
N ASP A 273 12.48 17.30 -4.86
CA ASP A 273 11.70 18.42 -4.31
C ASP A 273 10.20 18.10 -4.25
N SER A 274 9.67 17.52 -5.33
CA SER A 274 8.28 17.06 -5.42
C SER A 274 8.01 15.93 -4.43
N CYS A 275 8.94 14.97 -4.31
CA CYS A 275 8.88 13.92 -3.30
C CYS A 275 8.80 14.49 -1.88
N ARG A 276 9.65 15.47 -1.55
CA ARG A 276 9.65 16.14 -0.23
C ARG A 276 8.30 16.78 0.06
N MET A 277 7.75 17.53 -0.89
CA MET A 277 6.42 18.16 -0.75
C MET A 277 5.35 17.12 -0.43
N HIS A 278 5.32 16.00 -1.15
CA HIS A 278 4.36 14.92 -0.89
C HIS A 278 4.57 14.24 0.47
N PHE A 279 5.82 14.03 0.90
CA PHE A 279 6.10 13.47 2.23
C PHE A 279 5.71 14.42 3.36
N GLU A 280 5.90 15.73 3.21
CA GLU A 280 5.42 16.74 4.17
C GLU A 280 3.89 16.75 4.27
N LEU A 281 3.18 16.62 3.14
CA LEU A 281 1.71 16.47 3.13
C LEU A 281 1.26 15.17 3.80
N ALA A 282 1.97 14.06 3.55
CA ALA A 282 1.69 12.78 4.19
C ALA A 282 1.93 12.82 5.70
N GLU A 283 3.00 13.47 6.14
CA GLU A 283 3.36 13.71 7.54
C GLU A 283 2.28 14.51 8.27
N MET A 284 1.86 15.65 7.69
CA MET A 284 0.80 16.48 8.26
C MET A 284 -0.51 15.70 8.39
N ALA A 285 -0.89 14.92 7.37
CA ALA A 285 -2.09 14.09 7.42
C ALA A 285 -1.99 12.96 8.45
N ALA A 286 -0.81 12.35 8.66
CA ALA A 286 -0.57 11.33 9.68
C ALA A 286 -0.52 11.90 11.12
N GLY A 287 -0.63 13.23 11.29
CA GLY A 287 -0.51 13.89 12.59
C GLY A 287 0.90 13.80 13.20
N LEU A 288 1.90 13.62 12.34
CA LEU A 288 3.30 13.52 12.75
C LEU A 288 4.00 14.87 12.59
N GLN A 289 5.03 15.07 13.40
CA GLN A 289 6.05 16.09 13.17
C GLN A 289 7.41 15.43 13.28
N LEU A 290 8.06 15.22 12.14
CA LEU A 290 9.33 14.52 12.00
C LEU A 290 10.48 15.52 11.97
N SER A 291 11.53 15.22 12.72
CA SER A 291 12.79 15.99 12.66
C SER A 291 13.98 15.07 12.78
N VAL A 292 15.05 15.36 12.04
CA VAL A 292 16.31 14.60 12.11
C VAL A 292 17.29 15.37 12.97
N THR A 293 17.84 14.71 13.97
CA THR A 293 18.84 15.28 14.89
C THR A 293 20.04 14.35 15.06
N GLY A 294 21.18 14.90 15.46
CA GLY A 294 22.40 14.16 15.79
C GLY A 294 22.52 13.95 17.29
N VAL A 295 22.60 12.70 17.73
CA VAL A 295 22.79 12.32 19.14
C VAL A 295 24.01 11.43 19.26
N LEU A 296 24.83 11.64 20.30
CA LEU A 296 25.97 10.76 20.56
C LEU A 296 25.48 9.40 21.09
N GLY A 297 26.08 8.30 20.63
CA GLY A 297 25.72 6.99 21.14
C GLY A 297 26.67 5.86 20.75
N PHE A 298 26.41 4.69 21.31
CA PHE A 298 27.16 3.45 21.08
C PHE A 298 26.35 2.51 20.19
N ARG A 299 26.99 1.93 19.16
CA ARG A 299 26.39 0.90 18.31
C ARG A 299 26.93 -0.50 18.58
N SER A 300 28.09 -0.63 19.22
CA SER A 300 28.62 -1.91 19.67
C SER A 300 29.00 -1.89 21.14
N VAL A 301 29.02 -3.07 21.74
CA VAL A 301 29.33 -3.28 23.17
C VAL A 301 30.76 -2.82 23.51
N HIS A 302 31.71 -2.99 22.58
CA HIS A 302 33.13 -2.67 22.75
C HIS A 302 33.52 -1.30 22.20
N GLN A 303 32.58 -0.46 21.78
CA GLN A 303 32.88 0.88 21.31
C GLN A 303 33.32 1.76 22.49
N GLU A 304 34.58 2.21 22.50
CA GLU A 304 35.15 3.02 23.59
C GLU A 304 34.63 4.46 23.61
N GLU A 305 34.49 5.09 22.44
CA GLU A 305 34.05 6.48 22.31
C GLU A 305 32.66 6.57 21.67
N PRO A 306 31.74 7.40 22.21
CA PRO A 306 30.44 7.59 21.59
C PRO A 306 30.58 8.30 20.24
N LYS A 307 29.81 7.83 19.25
CA LYS A 307 29.81 8.39 17.89
C LYS A 307 28.49 9.09 17.63
N ALA A 308 28.50 10.12 16.79
CA ALA A 308 27.29 10.77 16.33
C ALA A 308 26.39 9.76 15.58
N GLN A 309 25.14 9.69 15.98
CA GLN A 309 24.09 8.88 15.39
C GLN A 309 22.98 9.83 14.95
N MET A 310 22.48 9.63 13.74
CA MET A 310 21.29 10.32 13.30
C MET A 310 20.06 9.63 13.86
N VAL A 311 19.21 10.42 14.50
CA VAL A 311 17.96 9.98 15.13
C VAL A 311 16.84 10.77 14.50
N LEU A 312 15.80 10.06 14.07
CA LEU A 312 14.55 10.66 13.68
C LEU A 312 13.69 10.81 14.94
N VAL A 313 13.34 12.04 15.28
CA VAL A 313 12.48 12.38 16.41
C VAL A 313 11.09 12.65 15.87
N THR A 314 10.12 11.96 16.45
CA THR A 314 8.69 12.11 16.16
C THR A 314 8.04 12.87 17.30
N ASN A 315 7.53 14.07 17.05
CA ASN A 315 6.59 14.73 17.97
C ASN A 315 5.18 14.43 17.47
N THR A 316 4.34 13.85 18.32
CA THR A 316 2.90 13.74 18.05
C THR A 316 2.23 14.97 18.61
N ASN A 317 1.43 15.67 17.82
CA ASN A 317 0.59 16.77 18.33
C ASN A 317 -0.56 16.20 19.18
N THR A 318 -0.27 15.73 20.39
CA THR A 318 -1.29 15.43 21.39
C THR A 318 -1.70 16.73 22.07
N SER A 319 -2.41 17.58 21.34
CA SER A 319 -3.19 18.67 21.93
C SER A 319 -4.66 18.42 21.59
N ASN A 320 -5.43 18.09 22.63
CA ASN A 320 -6.88 17.85 22.66
C ASN A 320 -7.34 16.39 22.48
N VAL A 321 -7.13 15.56 23.51
CA VAL A 321 -8.10 14.51 23.87
C VAL A 321 -8.20 14.50 25.40
N ASP A 322 -9.01 15.42 25.93
CA ASP A 322 -9.81 15.09 27.11
C ASP A 322 -10.96 14.19 26.62
N ASP A 323 -11.28 13.17 27.41
CA ASP A 323 -12.33 12.16 27.21
C ASP A 323 -12.17 11.20 26.02
N LEU A 324 -11.74 9.98 26.32
CA LEU A 324 -12.30 8.74 25.78
C LEU A 324 -11.93 7.57 26.71
N THR A 325 -12.51 7.58 27.90
CA THR A 325 -12.74 6.33 28.65
C THR A 325 -13.76 5.50 27.89
N GLY A 326 -13.35 4.32 27.44
CA GLY A 326 -14.23 3.24 27.00
C GLY A 326 -14.21 2.97 25.51
N THR A 327 -13.55 1.89 25.09
CA THR A 327 -14.22 0.65 24.65
C THR A 327 -13.17 -0.38 24.19
N GLY A 328 -13.09 -1.47 24.95
CA GLY A 328 -12.79 -2.85 24.50
C GLY A 328 -11.56 -3.11 23.62
N ILE A 329 -10.44 -3.51 24.23
CA ILE A 329 -9.48 -4.42 23.59
C ILE A 329 -9.44 -5.70 24.43
N GLN A 330 -9.83 -6.81 23.80
CA GLN A 330 -9.72 -8.16 24.34
C GLN A 330 -8.25 -8.54 24.46
N THR A 331 -7.79 -8.71 25.69
CA THR A 331 -6.57 -9.40 26.06
C THR A 331 -6.80 -10.91 25.94
N CYS A 332 -5.99 -11.60 25.15
CA CYS A 332 -5.83 -13.05 25.29
C CYS A 332 -4.99 -13.34 26.53
N ASP A 333 -5.59 -14.10 27.44
CA ASP A 333 -5.03 -14.49 28.74
C ASP A 333 -3.72 -15.28 28.61
N SER A 334 -2.75 -14.93 29.46
CA SER A 334 -1.87 -15.90 30.11
C SER A 334 -1.45 -15.34 31.48
N ASN A 335 -1.81 -16.09 32.50
CA ASN A 335 -1.83 -15.67 33.90
C ASN A 335 -0.54 -16.07 34.65
N ASN A 336 -0.19 -15.24 35.63
CA ASN A 336 0.66 -15.44 36.80
C ASN A 336 2.20 -15.46 36.70
N GLY A 337 2.80 -14.44 37.31
CA GLY A 337 4.19 -14.41 37.77
C GLY A 337 4.61 -13.03 38.24
N GLU A 338 4.11 -12.59 39.39
CA GLU A 338 4.55 -11.38 40.09
C GLU A 338 6.06 -11.49 40.40
N GLY A 339 6.87 -10.61 39.78
CA GLY A 339 8.32 -10.62 39.92
C GLY A 339 8.96 -9.45 39.20
N SER A 340 9.43 -8.49 39.98
CA SER A 340 10.34 -7.38 39.64
C SER A 340 11.18 -7.60 38.36
N TRP A 341 10.78 -6.98 37.24
CA TRP A 341 11.60 -6.91 36.04
C TRP A 341 12.61 -5.76 36.17
N ASN A 342 13.67 -6.02 36.92
CA ASN A 342 14.90 -5.25 36.81
C ASN A 342 15.48 -5.44 35.40
N LEU A 343 15.58 -4.34 34.65
CA LEU A 343 16.65 -3.97 33.73
C LEU A 343 17.68 -5.07 33.37
N HIS A 344 17.28 -6.13 32.68
CA HIS A 344 18.20 -7.10 32.08
C HIS A 344 17.54 -7.77 30.88
N GLN A 345 17.68 -7.14 29.72
CA GLN A 345 18.17 -7.79 28.49
C GLN A 345 18.19 -6.74 27.37
N PHE A 346 19.28 -5.99 27.31
CA PHE A 346 19.86 -5.62 26.03
C PHE A 346 20.16 -6.95 25.34
N GLU A 347 19.25 -7.47 24.52
CA GLU A 347 19.46 -8.69 23.75
C GLU A 347 20.62 -8.47 22.77
N THR A 348 21.81 -8.71 23.29
CA THR A 348 22.94 -9.14 22.48
C THR A 348 22.53 -10.50 21.94
N SER A 349 22.37 -10.59 20.62
CA SER A 349 22.43 -11.89 19.96
C SER A 349 23.81 -12.45 20.28
N GLU A 350 23.92 -13.67 20.82
CA GLU A 350 25.22 -14.29 21.16
C GLU A 350 26.21 -14.33 19.98
N ALA A 351 25.75 -14.04 18.76
CA ALA A 351 26.53 -13.97 17.53
C ALA A 351 26.89 -12.54 17.05
N SER A 352 26.55 -11.45 17.77
CA SER A 352 26.78 -10.08 17.29
C SER A 352 27.09 -9.07 18.39
N ASP A 353 28.24 -8.40 18.25
CA ASP A 353 28.66 -7.28 19.11
C ASP A 353 27.88 -5.97 18.84
N ILE A 354 27.01 -5.96 17.81
CA ILE A 354 26.16 -4.82 17.45
C ILE A 354 24.87 -4.84 18.27
N LEU A 355 24.59 -3.72 18.95
CA LEU A 355 23.36 -3.51 19.71
C LEU A 355 22.16 -3.44 18.76
N ARG A 356 21.09 -4.22 19.03
CA ARG A 356 19.82 -4.13 18.28
C ARG A 356 19.19 -2.74 18.38
N ILE A 357 19.26 -2.13 19.56
CA ILE A 357 18.85 -0.75 19.81
C ILE A 357 20.11 0.02 20.22
N PRO A 358 20.53 1.02 19.45
CA PRO A 358 21.69 1.81 19.82
C PRO A 358 21.50 2.48 21.18
N LYS A 359 22.56 2.51 21.99
CA LYS A 359 22.55 3.24 23.26
C LYS A 359 22.85 4.71 22.99
N LEU A 360 21.83 5.57 23.10
CA LEU A 360 21.98 7.01 22.96
C LEU A 360 22.38 7.64 24.30
N LEU A 361 23.23 8.67 24.25
CA LEU A 361 23.54 9.53 25.39
C LEU A 361 22.48 10.63 25.47
N GLU A 362 21.91 10.84 26.64
CA GLU A 362 21.05 11.99 26.88
C GLU A 362 21.91 13.26 26.88
N ASN A 363 21.51 14.25 26.07
CA ASN A 363 22.13 15.57 26.11
C ASN A 363 21.65 16.30 27.37
N ASP A 364 22.56 16.51 28.32
CA ASP A 364 22.33 17.12 29.63
C ASP A 364 22.15 18.66 29.57
N ASP A 365 21.55 19.17 28.49
CA ASP A 365 21.46 20.61 28.20
C ASP A 365 20.11 21.25 28.60
N SER A 366 19.26 20.56 29.37
CA SER A 366 18.03 21.13 29.93
C SER A 366 18.09 21.32 31.44
N LYS A 367 18.99 22.18 31.91
CA LYS A 367 18.83 22.85 33.22
C LYS A 367 17.69 23.88 33.18
N THR A 368 16.47 23.46 32.85
CA THR A 368 15.25 24.19 33.21
C THR A 368 14.08 23.22 33.41
N LYS A 369 13.83 22.87 34.68
CA LYS A 369 12.56 22.41 35.27
C LYS A 369 11.74 21.34 34.51
N SER A 370 11.75 20.12 35.03
CA SER A 370 10.63 19.68 35.89
C SER A 370 11.10 18.56 36.82
N GLN A 371 10.83 18.76 38.10
CA GLN A 371 11.06 17.79 39.16
C GLN A 371 9.73 17.08 39.36
N GLY A 372 9.71 15.75 39.18
CA GLY A 372 8.54 14.92 39.47
C GLY A 372 8.01 14.19 38.24
N VAL A 373 8.44 12.93 38.07
CA VAL A 373 7.68 11.73 38.42
C VAL A 373 8.51 10.56 37.90
N GLU A 374 9.23 9.91 38.81
CA GLU A 374 9.57 8.51 38.64
C GLU A 374 8.26 7.73 38.56
N ASN A 375 7.86 7.32 37.36
CA ASN A 375 6.98 6.18 37.17
C ASN A 375 7.46 5.45 35.92
N GLY A 376 8.05 4.29 36.15
CA GLY A 376 8.40 3.32 35.13
C GLY A 376 7.17 2.87 34.37
N ALA A 377 6.91 3.54 33.25
CA ALA A 377 6.15 3.04 32.13
C ALA A 377 6.66 3.82 30.92
N HIS A 378 7.70 3.32 30.25
CA HIS A 378 7.95 3.73 28.87
C HIS A 378 6.72 3.27 28.08
N PHE A 379 5.72 4.13 27.95
CA PHE A 379 4.65 3.95 27.00
C PHE A 379 5.30 3.99 25.61
N THR A 380 5.61 2.82 25.05
CA THR A 380 5.79 2.71 23.61
C THR A 380 4.45 3.09 22.99
N LEU A 381 4.33 4.35 22.58
CA LEU A 381 3.23 4.80 21.72
C LEU A 381 3.20 3.85 20.53
N SER A 382 2.12 3.08 20.40
CA SER A 382 1.93 2.16 19.28
C SER A 382 1.65 2.99 18.03
N LEU A 383 2.67 3.20 17.20
CA LEU A 383 2.53 3.87 15.91
C LEU A 383 1.58 3.08 15.01
N THR A 384 0.65 3.78 14.34
CA THR A 384 -0.22 3.15 13.34
C THR A 384 0.59 2.71 12.11
N ALA A 385 0.04 1.80 11.30
CA ALA A 385 0.70 1.37 10.06
C ALA A 385 0.99 2.56 9.11
N THR A 386 0.05 3.50 8.99
CA THR A 386 0.23 4.77 8.26
C THR A 386 1.43 5.54 8.78
N GLN A 387 1.50 5.76 10.10
CA GLN A 387 2.59 6.51 10.72
C GLN A 387 3.95 5.83 10.52
N GLN A 388 4.01 4.50 10.65
CA GLN A 388 5.20 3.72 10.38
C GLN A 388 5.65 3.86 8.91
N ALA A 389 4.72 3.81 7.96
CA ALA A 389 5.01 3.95 6.55
C ALA A 389 5.56 5.35 6.22
N VAL A 390 4.97 6.41 6.78
CA VAL A 390 5.47 7.79 6.64
C VAL A 390 6.88 7.94 7.20
N ILE A 391 7.14 7.41 8.40
CA ILE A 391 8.47 7.42 9.03
C ILE A 391 9.51 6.70 8.13
N LEU A 392 9.16 5.53 7.59
CA LEU A 392 10.04 4.77 6.72
C LEU A 392 10.31 5.49 5.39
N ALA A 393 9.30 6.15 4.82
CA ALA A 393 9.47 6.92 3.60
C ALA A 393 10.37 8.15 3.81
N TYR A 394 10.23 8.82 4.95
CA TYR A 394 11.12 9.94 5.30
C TYR A 394 12.59 9.51 5.35
N CYS A 395 12.87 8.27 5.79
CA CYS A 395 14.21 7.69 5.75
C CYS A 395 14.79 7.57 4.34
N LEU A 396 13.98 7.55 3.27
CA LEU A 396 14.48 7.55 1.88
C LEU A 396 15.15 8.86 1.47
N LEU A 397 14.72 9.98 2.08
CA LEU A 397 15.31 11.31 1.86
C LEU A 397 16.57 11.54 2.71
N ILE A 398 16.81 10.67 3.69
CA ILE A 398 18.00 10.70 4.50
C ILE A 398 19.13 10.06 3.68
N GLU A 399 19.80 10.89 2.87
CA GLU A 399 21.03 10.47 2.19
C GLU A 399 22.02 9.93 3.23
N LYS A 400 22.65 8.79 2.93
CA LYS A 400 23.94 8.45 3.54
C LYS A 400 24.97 9.44 2.96
N SER A 401 24.97 10.69 3.41
CA SER A 401 26.10 11.56 3.15
C SER A 401 27.28 10.99 3.96
N SER A 402 28.22 10.36 3.27
CA SER A 402 29.49 10.08 3.89
C SER A 402 30.21 11.41 4.10
N ARG A 403 31.10 11.52 5.10
CA ARG A 403 31.96 12.71 5.26
C ARG A 403 32.74 13.05 3.98
N HIS A 404 32.92 12.09 3.08
CA HIS A 404 33.54 12.29 1.76
C HIS A 404 32.67 13.13 0.81
N ASP A 405 31.34 12.94 0.83
CA ASP A 405 30.40 13.65 -0.05
C ASP A 405 30.25 15.13 0.35
N GLU A 406 30.36 15.44 1.65
CA GLU A 406 30.41 16.80 2.16
C GLU A 406 31.75 17.50 1.85
N LEU A 407 32.87 16.78 1.95
CA LEU A 407 34.20 17.29 1.58
C LEU A 407 34.30 17.57 0.07
N GLN A 408 33.75 16.70 -0.79
CA GLN A 408 33.68 16.95 -2.23
C GLN A 408 32.78 18.13 -2.57
N ARG A 409 31.63 18.29 -1.89
CA ARG A 409 30.79 19.49 -2.04
C ARG A 409 31.51 20.78 -1.61
N ARG A 410 32.31 20.74 -0.53
CA ARG A 410 33.08 21.93 -0.07
C ARG A 410 34.32 22.20 -0.92
N MET A 411 34.94 21.19 -1.52
CA MET A 411 36.08 21.37 -2.43
C MET A 411 35.67 21.77 -3.86
N GLY A 412 34.44 21.46 -4.29
CA GLY A 412 33.90 21.89 -5.59
C GLY A 412 33.59 23.40 -5.72
N TYR A 413 33.45 24.12 -4.60
CA TYR A 413 33.26 25.57 -4.58
C TYR A 413 34.57 26.36 -4.37
N GLY A 414 35.71 25.68 -4.42
CA GLY A 414 37.03 26.25 -4.11
C GLY A 414 38.00 26.30 -5.28
N THR A 415 37.56 26.41 -6.54
CA THR A 415 38.46 26.80 -7.64
C THR A 415 37.68 27.26 -8.87
N LEU A 416 37.47 28.57 -8.98
CA LEU A 416 37.42 29.29 -10.26
C LEU A 416 37.89 30.70 -9.95
N HIS A 417 39.15 30.95 -10.32
CA HIS A 417 39.74 32.28 -10.42
C HIS A 417 39.44 32.86 -11.80
#